data_AF-A0A5B7TMQ3-F1
#
_entry.id   AF-A0A5B7TMQ3-F1
#
_cell.length_a   1.000
_cell.length_b   1.000
_cell.length_c   1.000
_cell.angle_alpha   90.00
_cell.angle_beta   90.00
_cell.angle_gamma   90.00
#
_symmetry.space_group_name_H-M   'P 1'
#
loop_
_entity.id
_entity.type
_entity.pdbx_description
1 polymer ?
#
loop_
_entity_poly.entity_id
_entity_poly.type
_entity_poly.pdbx_seq_one_letter_code
_entity_poly.pdbx_strand_id
1 'polypeptide(L)'
;MKTLKQLERLRKAHKLIKLEKTGTPAEFAQKLYISERQLYITLEKLKDLDAPIYFNRKRSTYYYGFDFDLLVNVTVQVLVNEELKTIYAGCTILKENFSTARLLQ
;
A
#
# COMPACT_ATOMS: atom_id res chain seq x y z
N MET A 1 -19.68 -1.35 -1.18
CA MET A 1 -19.18 -1.41 0.21
C MET A 1 -17.92 -2.30 0.32
N LYS A 2 -16.70 -1.81 0.03
CA LYS A 2 -15.42 -2.55 0.29
C LYS A 2 -14.18 -1.61 0.43
N THR A 3 -14.32 -0.41 1.00
CA THR A 3 -13.23 0.58 1.10
C THR A 3 -12.03 0.07 1.91
N LEU A 4 -12.26 -0.57 3.06
CA LEU A 4 -11.20 -1.16 3.89
C LEU A 4 -10.35 -2.20 3.15
N LYS A 5 -10.99 -3.12 2.41
CA LYS A 5 -10.28 -4.13 1.62
C LYS A 5 -9.49 -3.52 0.47
N GLN A 6 -9.93 -2.40 -0.08
CA GLN A 6 -9.18 -1.69 -1.12
C GLN A 6 -7.94 -1.00 -0.56
N LEU A 7 -8.04 -0.40 0.64
CA LEU A 7 -6.90 0.21 1.34
C LEU A 7 -5.83 -0.83 1.68
N GLU A 8 -6.24 -1.99 2.23
CA GLU A 8 -5.30 -3.10 2.49
C GLU A 8 -4.62 -3.63 1.23
N ARG A 9 -5.36 -3.69 0.10
CA ARG A 9 -4.77 -4.08 -1.18
C ARG A 9 -3.79 -3.06 -1.71
N LEU A 10 -4.06 -1.77 -1.59
CA LEU A 10 -3.12 -0.71 -1.96
C LEU A 10 -1.83 -0.83 -1.15
N ARG A 11 -1.95 -1.03 0.17
CA ARG A 11 -0.81 -1.21 1.07
C ARG A 11 0.01 -2.46 0.71
N LYS A 12 -0.65 -3.59 0.44
CA LYS A 12 0.02 -4.83 0.01
C LYS A 12 0.67 -4.70 -1.37
N ALA A 13 -0.01 -4.05 -2.32
CA ALA A 13 0.51 -3.80 -3.65
C ALA A 13 1.77 -2.94 -3.59
N HIS A 14 1.72 -1.82 -2.87
CA HIS A 14 2.88 -0.95 -2.65
C HIS A 14 4.08 -1.73 -2.08
N LYS A 15 3.87 -2.53 -1.02
CA LYS A 15 4.93 -3.35 -0.44
C LYS A 15 5.54 -4.33 -1.45
N LEU A 16 4.73 -4.97 -2.29
CA LEU A 16 5.22 -5.92 -3.28
C LEU A 16 5.98 -5.24 -4.43
N ILE A 17 5.53 -4.06 -4.88
CA ILE A 17 6.22 -3.26 -5.91
C ILE A 17 7.55 -2.73 -5.38
N LYS A 18 7.57 -2.18 -4.15
CA LYS A 18 8.79 -1.66 -3.52
C LYS A 18 9.86 -2.75 -3.32
N LEU A 19 9.44 -3.98 -3.02
CA LEU A 19 10.33 -5.12 -2.91
C LEU A 19 10.63 -5.80 -4.26
N GLU A 20 10.01 -5.33 -5.35
CA GLU A 20 10.06 -5.95 -6.68
C GLU A 20 9.70 -7.46 -6.65
N LYS A 21 8.75 -7.85 -5.81
CA LYS A 21 8.29 -9.24 -5.63
C LYS A 21 6.89 -9.48 -6.19
N THR A 22 6.46 -8.73 -7.20
CA THR A 22 5.10 -8.86 -7.75
C THR A 22 4.94 -10.14 -8.54
N GLY A 23 5.97 -10.55 -9.30
CA GLY A 23 5.80 -11.56 -10.34
C GLY A 23 5.12 -10.99 -11.58
N THR A 24 4.66 -11.87 -12.47
CA THR A 24 3.83 -11.52 -13.62
C THR A 24 2.52 -10.85 -13.18
N PRO A 25 1.80 -10.14 -14.07
CA PRO A 25 0.50 -9.57 -13.72
C PRO A 25 -0.50 -10.59 -13.14
N ALA A 26 -0.52 -11.81 -13.69
CA ALA A 26 -1.35 -12.90 -13.18
C ALA A 26 -0.97 -13.30 -11.74
N GLU A 27 0.32 -13.51 -11.47
CA GLU A 27 0.82 -13.85 -10.13
C GLU A 27 0.57 -12.72 -9.13
N PHE A 28 0.73 -11.47 -9.56
CA PHE A 28 0.49 -10.31 -8.72
C PHE A 28 -1.00 -10.19 -8.35
N ALA A 29 -1.89 -10.40 -9.30
CA ALA A 29 -3.33 -10.43 -9.06
C ALA A 29 -3.72 -11.55 -8.07
N GLN A 30 -3.14 -12.74 -8.23
CA GLN A 30 -3.32 -13.84 -7.27
C GLN A 30 -2.83 -13.49 -5.86
N LYS A 31 -1.63 -12.89 -5.74
CA LYS A 31 -1.10 -12.42 -4.43
C LYS A 31 -2.01 -11.39 -3.75
N LEU A 32 -2.76 -10.60 -4.52
CA LEU A 32 -3.72 -9.62 -4.01
C LEU A 32 -5.15 -10.18 -3.86
N TYR A 33 -5.38 -11.44 -4.21
CA TYR A 33 -6.69 -12.10 -4.22
C TYR A 33 -7.73 -11.32 -5.03
N ILE A 34 -7.36 -10.96 -6.26
CA ILE A 34 -8.17 -10.22 -7.23
C ILE A 34 -7.95 -10.74 -8.66
N SER A 35 -8.81 -10.32 -9.59
CA SER A 35 -8.58 -10.54 -11.02
C SER A 35 -7.51 -9.59 -11.58
N GLU A 36 -6.91 -9.94 -12.72
CA GLU A 36 -5.96 -9.07 -13.41
C GLU A 36 -6.56 -7.71 -13.78
N ARG A 37 -7.84 -7.67 -14.21
CA ARG A 37 -8.55 -6.40 -14.43
C ARG A 37 -8.52 -5.51 -13.18
N GLN A 38 -8.79 -6.09 -12.01
CA GLN A 38 -8.81 -5.33 -10.76
C GLN A 38 -7.40 -4.95 -10.30
N LEU A 39 -6.38 -5.74 -10.64
CA LEU A 39 -4.98 -5.36 -10.47
C LEU A 39 -4.68 -4.09 -11.25
N TYR A 40 -5.03 -4.03 -12.55
CA TYR A 40 -4.79 -2.83 -13.36
C TYR A 40 -5.48 -1.60 -12.78
N ILE A 41 -6.72 -1.71 -12.31
CA ILE A 41 -7.42 -0.63 -11.59
C ILE A 41 -6.67 -0.22 -10.30
N THR A 42 -6.05 -1.18 -9.61
CA THR A 42 -5.27 -0.89 -8.39
C THR A 42 -3.97 -0.17 -8.74
N LEU A 43 -3.33 -0.52 -9.86
CA LEU A 43 -2.14 0.15 -10.36
C LEU A 43 -2.45 1.56 -10.86
N GLU A 44 -3.58 1.75 -11.55
CA GLU A 44 -4.06 3.09 -11.95
C GLU A 44 -4.27 3.98 -10.72
N LYS A 45 -4.92 3.48 -9.66
CA LYS A 45 -5.07 4.24 -8.41
C LYS A 45 -3.74 4.64 -7.78
N LEU A 46 -2.70 3.83 -7.91
CA LEU A 46 -1.36 4.22 -7.44
C LEU A 46 -0.76 5.29 -8.35
N LYS A 47 -0.96 5.18 -9.67
CA LYS A 47 -0.52 6.21 -10.63
C LYS A 47 -1.26 7.53 -10.45
N ASP A 48 -2.53 7.51 -10.06
CA ASP A 48 -3.31 8.69 -9.70
C ASP A 48 -2.74 9.40 -8.45
N LEU A 49 -1.92 8.70 -7.66
CA LEU A 49 -1.14 9.23 -6.54
C LEU A 49 0.31 9.52 -6.95
N ASP A 50 0.55 9.75 -8.25
CA ASP A 50 1.86 10.03 -8.86
C ASP A 50 2.91 8.91 -8.68
N ALA A 51 2.47 7.67 -8.42
CA ALA A 51 3.42 6.56 -8.27
C ALA A 51 4.04 6.17 -9.63
N PRO A 52 5.38 6.17 -9.76
CA PRO A 52 6.08 5.92 -11.02
C PRO A 52 6.20 4.42 -11.32
N ILE A 53 5.09 3.75 -11.59
CA ILE A 53 5.07 2.28 -11.72
C ILE A 53 5.37 1.83 -13.16
N TYR A 54 6.37 0.97 -13.28
CA TYR A 54 6.77 0.32 -14.53
C TYR A 54 6.82 -1.20 -14.37
N PHE A 55 6.74 -1.94 -15.48
CA PHE A 55 6.89 -3.39 -15.49
C PHE A 55 8.19 -3.80 -16.20
N ASN A 56 9.04 -4.55 -15.51
CA ASN A 56 10.23 -5.14 -16.10
C ASN A 56 9.92 -6.56 -16.58
N ARG A 57 9.89 -6.76 -17.90
CA ARG A 57 9.60 -8.06 -18.53
C ARG A 57 10.67 -9.12 -18.25
N LYS A 58 11.95 -8.74 -18.14
CA LYS A 58 13.05 -9.68 -17.89
C LYS A 58 13.03 -10.21 -16.46
N ARG A 59 12.72 -9.34 -15.50
CA ARG A 59 12.61 -9.68 -14.07
C ARG A 59 11.21 -10.15 -13.67
N SER A 60 10.25 -10.08 -14.60
CA SER A 60 8.83 -10.35 -14.36
C SER A 60 8.32 -9.68 -13.08
N THR A 61 8.52 -8.37 -12.97
CA THR A 61 8.14 -7.64 -11.76
C THR A 61 7.81 -6.17 -12.02
N TYR A 62 6.90 -5.62 -11.25
CA TYR A 62 6.64 -4.18 -11.19
C TYR A 62 7.62 -3.52 -10.22
N TYR A 63 8.02 -2.29 -10.56
CA TYR A 63 8.98 -1.49 -9.80
C TYR A 63 8.64 0.00 -9.88
N TYR A 64 9.21 0.79 -8.97
CA TYR A 64 9.12 2.24 -8.99
C TYR A 64 10.32 2.85 -9.74
N GLY A 65 10.05 3.82 -10.62
CA GLY A 65 11.10 4.51 -11.39
C GLY A 65 11.91 5.53 -10.58
N PHE A 66 11.36 6.01 -9.46
CA PHE A 66 12.05 6.83 -8.47
C PHE A 66 11.51 6.50 -7.07
N ASP A 67 12.17 7.03 -6.04
CA ASP A 67 11.78 6.80 -4.65
C ASP A 67 10.36 7.27 -4.39
N PHE A 68 9.49 6.31 -4.10
CA PHE A 68 8.08 6.53 -3.83
C PHE A 68 7.68 5.72 -2.61
N ASP A 69 7.00 6.37 -1.68
CA ASP A 69 6.50 5.74 -0.46
C ASP A 69 5.01 6.05 -0.24
N LEU A 70 4.24 5.01 0.07
CA LEU A 70 2.81 5.11 0.36
C LEU A 70 2.55 4.63 1.78
N LEU A 71 2.14 5.55 2.65
CA LEU A 71 1.69 5.24 4.00
C LEU A 71 0.16 5.23 4.05
N VAL A 72 -0.42 4.07 4.35
CA VAL A 72 -1.87 3.90 4.55
C VAL A 72 -2.11 3.44 5.98
N ASN A 73 -2.63 4.34 6.81
CA ASN A 73 -3.00 4.06 8.20
C ASN A 73 -4.52 4.08 8.32
N VAL A 74 -5.09 2.97 8.79
CA VAL A 74 -6.54 2.83 8.98
C VAL A 74 -6.80 2.45 10.42
N THR A 75 -7.54 3.30 11.14
CA THR A 75 -7.92 3.07 12.53
C THR A 75 -9.44 3.09 12.63
N VAL A 76 -10.00 2.03 13.20
CA VAL A 76 -11.44 1.95 13.50
C VAL A 76 -11.60 1.75 14.99
N GLN A 77 -12.22 2.72 15.64
CA GLN A 77 -12.55 2.70 17.07
C GLN A 77 -14.07 2.69 17.23
N VAL A 78 -14.57 1.85 18.13
CA VAL A 78 -15.97 1.80 18.50
C VAL A 78 -16.06 2.02 20.01
N LEU A 79 -16.85 3.01 20.41
CA LEU A 79 -17.14 3.31 21.79
C LEU A 79 -18.41 2.53 22.19
N VAL A 80 -18.30 1.66 23.20
CA VAL A 80 -19.46 0.96 23.79
C VAL A 80 -19.35 1.07 25.29
N ASN A 81 -20.39 1.59 25.96
CA ASN A 81 -20.44 1.74 27.43
C ASN A 81 -19.21 2.47 28.00
N GLU A 82 -18.81 3.58 27.38
CA GLU A 82 -17.62 4.39 27.77
C GLU A 82 -16.25 3.67 27.63
N GLU A 83 -16.23 2.43 27.15
CA GLU A 83 -15.00 1.72 26.79
C GLU A 83 -14.67 1.89 25.30
N LEU A 84 -13.45 2.36 25.03
CA LEU A 84 -12.90 2.42 23.67
C LEU A 84 -12.40 1.05 23.21
N LYS A 85 -13.07 0.46 22.22
CA LYS A 85 -12.64 -0.78 21.56
C LYS A 85 -12.06 -0.48 20.19
N THR A 86 -10.78 -0.79 20.00
CA THR A 86 -10.14 -0.70 18.68
C THR A 86 -10.45 -1.97 17.89
N ILE A 87 -11.10 -1.82 16.74
CA ILE A 87 -11.53 -2.94 15.88
C ILE A 87 -10.52 -3.21 14.76
N TYR A 88 -9.89 -2.16 14.24
CA TYR A 88 -8.83 -2.26 13.24
C TYR A 88 -7.72 -1.28 13.56
N ALA A 89 -6.51 -1.79 13.77
CA ALA A 89 -5.29 -1.01 13.87
C ALA A 89 -4.41 -1.39 12.69
N GLY A 90 -4.44 -0.57 11.62
CA GLY A 90 -3.53 -0.69 10.49
C GLY A 90 -2.10 -0.58 10.98
N CYS A 91 -1.47 -1.73 11.23
CA CYS A 91 -0.13 -1.76 11.79
C CYS A 91 0.90 -1.48 10.69
N THR A 92 1.49 -0.30 10.69
CA THR A 92 2.87 -0.08 10.29
C THR A 92 3.62 0.24 11.57
N ILE A 93 4.47 -0.68 12.05
CA ILE A 93 5.46 -0.35 13.08
C ILE A 93 6.42 0.64 12.42
N LEU A 94 6.14 1.93 12.57
CA LEU A 94 7.14 2.97 12.34
C LEU A 94 8.06 2.88 13.55
N LYS A 95 9.26 2.32 13.36
CA LYS A 95 10.38 2.69 14.22
C LYS A 95 10.64 4.16 13.93
N GLU A 96 10.12 5.03 14.77
CA GLU A 96 10.39 6.45 14.76
C GLU A 96 11.90 6.66 14.96
N ASN A 97 12.62 6.90 13.87
CA ASN A 97 13.77 7.78 13.91
C ASN A 97 13.28 9.14 13.42
N PHE A 98 12.57 9.87 14.28
CA PHE A 98 12.40 11.30 14.09
C PHE A 98 13.78 11.95 14.19
N SER A 99 14.48 12.05 13.05
CA SER A 99 15.49 13.08 12.89
C SER A 99 14.73 14.39 12.89
N THR A 100 14.91 15.14 13.96
CA THR A 100 14.37 16.49 14.15
C THR A 100 14.58 17.30 12.87
N ALA A 101 13.47 17.73 12.27
CA ALA A 101 13.50 18.77 11.27
C ALA A 101 14.13 20.00 11.93
N ARG A 102 15.39 20.30 11.56
CA ARG A 102 16.08 21.52 11.93
C ARG A 102 15.21 22.67 11.41
N LEU A 103 14.57 23.41 12.32
CA LEU A 103 14.05 24.72 12.02
C LEU A 103 15.23 25.57 11.54
N LEU A 104 15.27 25.86 10.25
CA LEU A 104 16.11 26.92 9.71
C LEU A 104 15.41 28.25 10.06
N GLN A 105 15.85 28.87 11.14
CA GLN A 105 15.85 30.32 11.31
C GLN A 105 17.27 30.82 11.07
#